data_AF-A0A162AQU8-F1
#
_entry.id   AF-A0A162AQU8-F1
#
_cell.length_a   1.000
_cell.length_b   1.000
_cell.length_c   1.000
_cell.angle_alpha   90.00
_cell.angle_beta   90.00
_cell.angle_gamma   90.00
#
_symmetry.space_group_name_H-M   'P 1'
#
loop_
_entity.id
_entity.type
_entity.pdbx_description
1 polymer ?
#
loop_
_entity_poly.entity_id
_entity_poly.type
_entity_poly.pdbx_seq_one_letter_code
_entity_poly.pdbx_strand_id
1 'polypeptide(L)'
;MTTTFLVRTQYDGRDYRSVEEISYYDENGDEHVDPRVTALCIDITTCADQGDDTWTFIKYQIEARLQKAGIPYGDIEFEEWP
;
A
#
# COMPACT_ATOMS: atom_id res chain seq x y z
N MET A 1 16.73 -5.21 9.75
CA MET A 1 15.94 -3.97 9.68
C MET A 1 14.69 -4.29 8.90
N THR A 2 13.53 -3.91 9.40
CA THR A 2 12.25 -4.12 8.72
C THR A 2 11.82 -2.81 8.08
N THR A 3 11.44 -2.86 6.80
CA THR A 3 11.10 -1.68 6.00
C THR A 3 9.68 -1.22 6.30
N THR A 4 9.46 0.07 6.53
CA THR A 4 8.12 0.67 6.49
C THR A 4 7.76 0.96 5.04
N PHE A 5 6.66 0.38 4.56
CA PHE A 5 6.13 0.66 3.23
C PHE A 5 5.13 1.80 3.29
N LEU A 6 5.27 2.76 2.38
CA LEU A 6 4.35 3.85 2.14
C LEU A 6 3.48 3.50 0.94
N VAL A 7 2.16 3.53 1.10
CA VAL A 7 1.20 3.13 0.07
C VAL A 7 0.50 4.37 -0.48
N ARG A 8 0.71 4.65 -1.76
CA ARG A 8 -0.10 5.60 -2.52
C ARG A 8 -1.30 4.89 -3.10
N THR A 9 -2.46 5.52 -2.98
CA THR A 9 -3.71 5.03 -3.57
C THR A 9 -4.31 6.06 -4.48
N GLN A 10 -4.94 5.59 -5.56
CA GLN A 10 -5.72 6.41 -6.47
C GLN A 10 -7.22 6.22 -6.20
N TYR A 11 -7.99 7.30 -6.32
CA TYR A 11 -9.44 7.31 -6.24
C TYR A 11 -10.02 7.73 -7.58
N ASP A 12 -10.99 7.00 -8.09
CA ASP A 12 -11.60 7.24 -9.41
C ASP A 12 -12.53 8.47 -9.45
N GLY A 13 -12.71 9.14 -8.31
CA GLY A 13 -13.63 10.27 -8.16
C GLY A 13 -15.10 9.85 -8.02
N ARG A 14 -15.37 8.56 -7.87
CA ARG A 14 -16.70 7.98 -7.72
C ARG A 14 -16.73 6.99 -6.57
N ASP A 15 -16.51 5.72 -6.83
CA ASP A 15 -16.79 4.66 -5.87
C ASP A 15 -15.62 3.70 -5.71
N TYR A 16 -14.46 3.92 -6.35
CA TYR A 16 -13.36 2.97 -6.32
C TYR A 16 -12.05 3.59 -5.89
N ARG A 17 -11.35 2.90 -4.99
CA ARG A 17 -9.97 3.16 -4.60
C ARG A 17 -9.10 1.95 -4.94
N SER A 18 -7.87 2.19 -5.38
CA SER A 18 -6.88 1.12 -5.61
C SER A 18 -5.49 1.54 -5.22
N VAL A 19 -4.62 0.56 -4.99
CA VAL A 19 -3.18 0.80 -4.84
C VAL A 19 -2.63 1.33 -6.17
N GLU A 20 -1.83 2.38 -6.09
CA GLU A 20 -1.14 2.96 -7.24
C GLU A 20 0.36 2.65 -7.19
N GLU A 21 0.98 2.85 -6.02
CA GLU A 21 2.41 2.72 -5.83
C GLU A 21 2.71 2.34 -4.38
N ILE A 22 3.78 1.55 -4.17
CA ILE A 22 4.33 1.28 -2.86
C ILE A 22 5.81 1.67 -2.86
N SER A 23 6.19 2.54 -1.94
CA SER A 23 7.54 3.06 -1.77
C SER A 23 8.04 2.82 -0.34
N TYR A 24 9.31 3.14 -0.08
CA TYR A 24 9.91 3.15 1.25
C TYR A 24 11.01 4.21 1.33
N TYR A 25 11.32 4.67 2.54
CA TYR A 25 12.47 5.53 2.78
C TYR A 25 13.71 4.70 3.12
N ASP A 26 14.84 5.03 2.50
CA ASP A 26 16.12 4.45 2.89
C ASP A 26 16.71 5.11 4.15
N GLU A 27 17.92 4.71 4.54
CA GLU A 27 18.59 5.23 5.73
C GLU A 27 18.99 6.72 5.63
N ASN A 28 19.02 7.28 4.42
CA ASN A 28 19.30 8.69 4.17
C ASN A 28 18.01 9.53 4.14
N GLY A 29 16.85 8.87 4.22
CA GLY A 29 15.54 9.52 4.09
C GLY A 29 15.15 9.79 2.63
N ASP A 30 15.80 9.15 1.66
CA ASP A 30 15.39 9.22 0.26
C ASP A 30 14.27 8.21 0.00
N GLU A 31 13.21 8.64 -0.68
CA GLU A 31 12.09 7.77 -1.07
C GLU A 31 12.44 6.94 -2.30
N HIS A 32 12.19 5.63 -2.22
CA HIS A 32 12.38 4.68 -3.32
C HIS A 32 11.10 3.90 -3.56
N VAL A 33 10.65 3.87 -4.81
CA VAL A 33 9.55 3.00 -5.24
C VAL A 33 10.04 1.55 -5.23
N ASP A 34 9.26 0.65 -4.65
CA ASP A 34 9.50 -0.79 -4.75
C ASP A 34 8.63 -1.37 -5.89
N PRO A 35 9.19 -1.57 -7.09
CA PRO A 35 8.42 -2.06 -8.23
C PRO A 35 7.93 -3.51 -8.03
N ARG A 36 8.61 -4.30 -7.22
CA ARG A 36 8.22 -5.69 -6.95
C ARG A 36 7.01 -5.74 -6.04
N VAL A 37 7.02 -4.95 -4.96
CA VAL A 37 5.91 -4.86 -4.01
C VAL A 37 4.72 -4.14 -4.63
N THR A 38 4.96 -3.10 -5.42
CA THR A 38 3.93 -2.41 -6.21
C THR A 38 3.24 -3.39 -7.16
N ALA A 39 4.00 -4.13 -7.99
CA ALA A 39 3.41 -5.11 -8.91
C ALA A 39 2.64 -6.24 -8.19
N LEU A 40 3.05 -6.60 -6.97
CA LEU A 40 2.35 -7.58 -6.15
C LEU A 40 0.99 -7.06 -5.65
N CYS A 41 0.82 -5.74 -5.52
CA CYS A 41 -0.33 -5.11 -4.84
C CYS A 41 -1.22 -4.26 -5.77
N ILE A 42 -0.82 -4.01 -7.02
CA ILE A 42 -1.48 -3.07 -7.93
C ILE A 42 -2.93 -3.43 -8.28
N ASP A 43 -3.30 -4.71 -8.22
CA ASP A 43 -4.68 -5.19 -8.45
C ASP A 43 -5.57 -5.10 -7.21
N ILE A 44 -5.07 -4.62 -6.06
CA ILE A 44 -5.91 -4.34 -4.89
C ILE A 44 -6.79 -3.15 -5.22
N THR A 45 -8.08 -3.42 -5.34
CA THR A 45 -9.12 -2.42 -5.53
C THR A 45 -10.26 -2.68 -4.56
N THR A 46 -10.93 -1.63 -4.13
CA THR A 46 -12.07 -1.68 -3.23
C THR A 46 -13.03 -0.53 -3.48
N CYS A 47 -14.25 -0.66 -2.97
CA CYS A 47 -15.16 0.47 -2.93
C CYS A 47 -14.60 1.57 -2.02
N ALA A 48 -14.65 2.83 -2.44
CA ALA A 48 -14.17 3.96 -1.66
C ALA A 48 -15.00 4.18 -0.39
N ASP A 49 -16.30 3.87 -0.45
CA ASP A 49 -17.23 3.81 0.69
C ASP A 49 -17.50 2.34 1.06
N GLN A 50 -16.42 1.58 1.32
CA GLN A 50 -16.57 0.31 2.02
C GLN A 50 -16.99 0.65 3.45
N GLY A 51 -18.22 0.30 3.83
CA GLY A 51 -18.77 0.64 5.15
C GLY A 51 -17.93 0.24 6.36
N ASP A 52 -16.95 -0.68 6.19
CA ASP A 52 -15.81 -0.90 7.08
C ASP A 52 -14.56 -0.28 6.47
N ASP A 53 -13.91 0.62 7.21
CA ASP A 53 -12.69 1.37 6.89
C ASP A 53 -11.85 0.84 5.70
N THR A 54 -12.01 1.51 4.55
CA THR A 54 -11.29 1.29 3.28
C THR A 54 -9.79 1.09 3.47
N TRP A 55 -9.15 1.85 4.38
CA TRP A 55 -7.70 1.79 4.60
C TRP A 55 -7.29 0.49 5.28
N THR A 56 -8.05 0.09 6.29
CA THR A 56 -7.87 -1.18 6.99
C THR A 56 -8.01 -2.36 6.01
N PHE A 57 -9.00 -2.33 5.10
CA PHE A 57 -9.14 -3.36 4.07
C PHE A 57 -7.90 -3.45 3.17
N ILE A 58 -7.44 -2.32 2.63
CA ILE A 58 -6.27 -2.28 1.74
C ILE A 58 -5.03 -2.78 2.48
N LYS A 59 -4.82 -2.36 3.74
CA LYS A 59 -3.70 -2.80 4.57
C LYS A 59 -3.70 -4.32 4.71
N TYR A 60 -4.82 -4.92 5.11
CA TYR A 60 -4.91 -6.38 5.25
C TYR A 60 -4.62 -7.14 3.95
N GLN A 61 -5.05 -6.62 2.80
CA GLN A 61 -4.75 -7.24 1.50
C GLN A 61 -3.25 -7.18 1.17
N ILE A 62 -2.58 -6.07 1.46
CA ILE A 62 -1.13 -5.92 1.26
C ILE A 62 -0.37 -6.89 2.18
N GLU A 63 -0.71 -6.92 3.48
CA GLU A 63 -0.06 -7.78 4.47
C GLU A 63 -0.14 -9.26 4.07
N ALA A 64 -1.32 -9.74 3.67
CA ALA A 64 -1.52 -11.11 3.23
C ALA A 64 -0.64 -11.48 2.02
N ARG A 65 -0.44 -10.53 1.10
CA ARG A 65 0.39 -10.75 -0.10
C ARG A 65 1.87 -10.72 0.22
N LEU A 66 2.33 -9.78 1.05
CA LEU A 66 3.72 -9.72 1.54
C LEU A 66 4.08 -11.02 2.29
N GLN A 67 3.19 -11.48 3.18
CA GLN A 67 3.37 -12.74 3.91
C GLN A 67 3.45 -13.94 2.95
N LYS A 68 2.54 -14.03 1.97
CA LYS A 68 2.55 -15.10 0.96
C LYS A 68 3.81 -15.08 0.10
N ALA A 69 4.35 -13.89 -0.19
CA ALA A 69 5.57 -13.71 -0.98
C ALA A 69 6.87 -13.85 -0.15
N GLY A 70 6.77 -14.01 1.18
CA GLY A 70 7.91 -14.06 2.09
C GLY A 70 8.69 -12.74 2.16
N ILE A 71 8.02 -11.60 1.96
CA ILE A 71 8.63 -10.27 2.00
C ILE A 71 8.48 -9.72 3.43
N PRO A 72 9.58 -9.54 4.18
CA PRO A 72 9.51 -8.96 5.51
C PRO A 72 9.22 -7.45 5.44
N TYR A 73 8.41 -6.95 6.35
CA TYR A 73 8.08 -5.54 6.49
C TYR A 73 7.95 -5.18 7.98
N GLY A 74 8.07 -3.90 8.29
CA GLY A 74 7.98 -3.35 9.65
C GLY A 74 6.59 -2.81 9.93
N ASP A 75 6.15 -1.87 9.08
CA ASP A 75 4.81 -1.33 9.09
C ASP A 75 4.37 -0.96 7.66
N ILE A 76 3.09 -0.65 7.51
CA ILE A 76 2.46 -0.13 6.30
C ILE A 76 1.73 1.14 6.67
N GLU A 77 2.13 2.24 6.04
CA GLU A 77 1.52 3.56 6.16
C GLU A 77 0.88 3.94 4.82
N PHE A 78 -0.11 4.83 4.86
CA PHE A 78 -0.72 5.37 3.66
C PHE A 78 -0.28 6.81 3.49
N GLU A 79 0.04 7.19 2.26
CA GLU A 79 0.33 8.59 1.95
C GLU A 79 -0.91 9.43 2.24
N GLU A 80 -0.80 10.35 3.20
CA GLU A 80 -1.84 11.33 3.47
C GLU A 80 -1.96 12.22 2.23
N TRP A 81 -3.14 12.20 1.60
CA TRP A 81 -3.42 13.15 0.53
C TRP A 81 -3.37 14.59 1.10
N PRO A 82 -2.71 15.54 0.42
CA PRO A 82 -2.75 16.95 0.80
C PRO A 82 -4.16 17.56 0.68
#